data_AF-A0A821ECW7-F1
#
_entry.id   AF-A0A821ECW7-F1
#
_cell.length_a   1.000
_cell.length_b   1.000
_cell.length_c   1.000
_cell.angle_alpha   90.00
_cell.angle_beta   90.00
_cell.angle_gamma   90.00
#
_symmetry.space_group_name_H-M   'P 1'
#
loop_
_entity.id
_entity.type
_entity.pdbx_description
1 polymer ?
#
loop_
_entity_poly.entity_id
_entity_poly.type
_entity_poly.pdbx_seq_one_letter_code
_entity_poly.pdbx_strand_id
1 'polypeptide(L)' 'LDLAIDGADEVDEQFNCIKGGGGCQTQEKLVAVCAKRFIVVADEKKWSPCLGTKWTKGIPIEVIP' A
#
# COMPACT_ATOMS: atom_id res chain seq x y z
N LEU A 1 11.95 -11.55 7.43
CA LEU A 1 10.57 -12.02 7.70
C LEU A 1 10.19 -13.01 6.60
N ASP A 2 9.48 -14.10 6.91
CA ASP A 2 9.09 -15.07 5.86
C ASP A 2 7.82 -14.64 5.10
N LEU A 3 6.92 -13.93 5.78
CA LEU A 3 5.67 -13.43 5.23
C LEU A 3 5.27 -12.14 5.96
N ALA A 4 4.82 -11.15 5.20
CA ALA A 4 4.11 -9.97 5.69
C ALA A 4 2.71 -9.90 5.05
N ILE A 5 1.71 -9.54 5.85
CA ILE A 5 0.32 -9.36 5.41
C ILE A 5 -0.11 -7.96 5.82
N ASP A 6 -0.66 -7.20 4.89
CA ASP A 6 -1.09 -5.82 5.14
C ASP A 6 -2.23 -5.41 4.19
N GLY A 7 -2.85 -4.26 4.45
CA GLY A 7 -3.84 -3.65 3.58
C GLY A 7 -3.24 -2.69 2.54
N ALA A 8 -4.12 -2.17 1.67
CA ALA A 8 -3.80 -1.12 0.71
C ALA A 8 -4.93 -0.09 0.60
N ASP A 9 -4.56 1.14 0.27
CA ASP A 9 -5.49 2.22 -0.02
C ASP A 9 -6.05 2.14 -1.45
N GLU A 10 -5.24 1.65 -2.39
CA GLU A 10 -5.58 1.30 -3.77
C GLU A 10 -4.55 0.31 -4.34
N VAL A 11 -4.97 -0.57 -5.25
CA VAL A 11 -4.16 -1.60 -5.92
C VAL A 11 -4.41 -1.54 -7.43
N ASP A 12 -3.35 -1.57 -8.24
CA ASP A 12 -3.45 -1.62 -9.71
C ASP A 12 -3.30 -3.04 -10.30
N GLU A 13 -3.45 -3.16 -11.62
CA GLU A 13 -3.35 -4.43 -12.36
C GLU A 13 -1.97 -5.11 -12.27
N GLN A 14 -0.94 -4.35 -11.90
CA GLN A 14 0.43 -4.85 -11.71
C GLN A 14 0.74 -5.18 -10.24
N PHE A 15 -0.27 -5.12 -9.36
CA PHE A 15 -0.16 -5.26 -7.91
C PHE A 15 0.73 -4.19 -7.25
N ASN A 16 0.91 -3.04 -7.89
CA ASN A 16 1.42 -1.86 -7.19
C ASN A 16 0.33 -1.33 -6.26
N CYS A 17 0.74 -0.72 -5.15
CA CYS A 17 -0.20 -0.26 -4.12
C CYS A 17 0.05 1.21 -3.76
N ILE A 18 -1.02 1.98 -3.58
CA ILE A 18 -1.01 3.15 -2.69
C ILE A 18 -1.26 2.63 -1.28
N LYS A 19 -0.44 3.08 -0.33
CA LYS A 19 -0.52 2.81 1.11
C LYS A 19 -0.23 4.09 1.89
N GLY A 20 -0.50 4.08 3.19
CA GLY A 20 -0.19 5.20 4.08
C GLY A 20 -1.36 6.11 4.43
N GLY A 21 -2.59 5.78 4.01
CA GLY A 21 -3.80 6.53 4.37
C GLY A 21 -4.01 6.64 5.89
N GLY A 22 -3.43 5.73 6.68
CA GLY A 22 -3.41 5.74 8.14
C GLY A 22 -2.17 6.38 8.79
N GLY A 23 -1.18 6.85 8.00
CA GLY A 23 0.02 7.52 8.52
C GLY A 23 1.16 6.61 8.99
N CYS A 24 1.12 5.30 8.68
CA CYS A 24 2.14 4.33 9.11
C CYS A 24 3.08 3.85 7.98
N GLN A 25 3.08 4.51 6.81
CA GLN A 25 3.67 3.95 5.57
C GLN A 25 5.16 3.59 5.65
N THR A 26 5.95 4.30 6.46
CA THR A 26 7.40 4.03 6.56
C THR A 26 7.65 2.69 7.24
N GLN A 27 6.97 2.42 8.36
CA GLN A 27 7.09 1.15 9.06
C GLN A 27 6.47 0.00 8.26
N GLU A 28 5.30 0.22 7.65
CA GLU A 28 4.65 -0.75 6.76
C GLU A 28 5.58 -1.17 5.61
N LYS A 29 6.21 -0.19 4.93
CA LYS A 29 7.14 -0.44 3.82
C LYS A 29 8.39 -1.19 4.28
N LEU A 30 8.96 -0.82 5.42
CA LEU A 30 10.14 -1.50 5.96
C LEU A 30 9.85 -2.98 6.22
N VAL A 31 8.74 -3.29 6.89
CA VAL A 31 8.31 -4.67 7.17
C VAL A 31 8.06 -5.45 5.86
N ALA A 32 7.37 -4.84 4.88
CA ALA A 32 7.09 -5.47 3.60
C ALA A 32 8.36 -5.78 2.79
N VAL A 33 9.31 -4.84 2.71
CA VAL A 33 10.59 -5.01 1.98
C VAL A 33 11.49 -6.05 2.66
N CYS A 34 11.44 -6.18 3.98
CA CYS A 34 12.19 -7.20 4.72
C CYS A 34 11.54 -8.60 4.67
N ALA A 35 10.39 -8.77 4.03
CA ALA A 35 9.69 -10.04 3.92
C ALA A 35 10.03 -10.77 2.61
N LYS A 36 10.23 -12.09 2.68
CA LYS A 36 10.40 -12.94 1.48
C LYS A 36 9.13 -12.95 0.61
N ARG A 37 7.96 -12.76 1.23
CA ARG A 37 6.65 -12.69 0.58
C ARG A 37 5.83 -11.59 1.24
N PHE A 38 5.15 -10.81 0.42
CA PHE A 38 4.22 -9.78 0.85
C PHE A 38 2.85 -10.04 0.22
N ILE A 39 1.81 -10.11 1.04
CA ILE A 39 0.44 -10.38 0.62
C ILE A 39 -0.43 -9.20 1.04
N VAL A 40 -1.15 -8.63 0.08
CA VAL A 40 -2.11 -7.56 0.31
C VAL A 40 -3.50 -8.16 0.49
N VAL A 41 -4.21 -7.74 1.54
CA VAL A 41 -5.61 -8.11 1.80
C VAL A 41 -6.45 -6.84 1.75
N ALA A 42 -7.38 -6.79 0.79
CA ALA A 42 -8.19 -5.60 0.55
C ALA A 42 -9.56 -5.99 -0.04
N ASP A 43 -10.56 -5.14 0.15
CA ASP A 43 -11.86 -5.32 -0.52
C ASP A 43 -11.79 -4.88 -2.00
N GLU A 44 -12.74 -5.34 -2.81
CA GLU A 44 -12.80 -5.10 -4.27
C GLU A 44 -12.81 -3.61 -4.66
N LYS A 45 -13.23 -2.70 -3.76
CA LYS A 45 -13.25 -1.27 -4.06
C LYS A 45 -11.83 -0.72 -4.20
N LYS A 46 -10.84 -1.40 -3.64
CA LYS A 46 -9.42 -1.02 -3.70
C LYS A 46 -8.78 -1.34 -5.06
N TRP A 47 -9.39 -2.20 -5.87
CA TRP A 47 -8.88 -2.53 -7.20
C TRP A 47 -9.11 -1.41 -8.21
N SER A 48 -8.13 -1.12 -9.05
CA SER A 48 -8.15 0.01 -9.97
C SER A 48 -7.38 -0.26 -11.26
N PRO A 49 -7.76 0.31 -12.41
CA PRO A 49 -6.98 0.18 -13.65
C PRO A 49 -5.63 0.89 -13.56
N CYS A 50 -5.53 1.96 -12.77
CA CYS A 50 -4.30 2.71 -12.52
C CYS A 50 -4.36 3.36 -11.14
N LEU A 51 -3.21 3.47 -10.46
CA LEU A 51 -3.12 4.16 -9.17
C LEU A 51 -3.57 5.62 -9.27
N GLY A 52 -4.28 6.10 -8.24
CA GLY A 52 -4.83 7.45 -8.18
C GLY A 52 -6.20 7.60 -8.86
N THR A 53 -6.77 6.54 -9.43
CA THR A 53 -8.09 6.60 -10.09
C THR A 53 -9.23 6.62 -9.06
N LYS A 54 -9.16 5.75 -8.05
CA LYS A 54 -10.15 5.66 -6.96
C LYS A 54 -9.65 6.32 -5.69
N TRP A 55 -8.35 6.29 -5.41
CA TRP A 55 -7.76 7.02 -4.29
C TRP A 55 -7.45 8.46 -4.68
N THR A 56 -8.39 9.36 -4.41
CA THR A 56 -8.28 10.78 -4.80
C THR A 56 -7.77 11.70 -3.68
N LYS A 57 -7.44 11.15 -2.50
CA LYS A 57 -6.94 11.92 -1.34
C LYS A 57 -5.48 12.38 -1.48
N GLY A 58 -4.79 11.96 -2.54
CA GLY A 58 -3.37 12.22 -2.77
C GLY A 58 -2.46 11.12 -2.21
N ILE A 59 -1.25 11.01 -2.76
CA ILE A 59 -0.28 9.97 -2.36
C ILE A 59 0.37 10.38 -1.03
N PRO A 60 0.30 9.53 0.01
CA PRO A 60 0.97 9.81 1.29
C PRO A 60 2.49 9.87 1.13
N ILE A 61 3.10 10.96 1.60
CA ILE A 61 4.55 11.18 1.64
C ILE A 61 4.93 11.62 3.05
N GLU A 62 5.86 10.91 3.68
CA GLU A 62 6.40 11.27 5.00
C GLU A 62 7.62 12.17 4.80
N VAL A 63 7.69 13.27 5.56
CA VAL A 63 8.74 14.28 5.46
C VAL A 63 9.27 14.63 6.85
N ILE A 64 10.50 15.14 6.90
CA ILE A 64 11.03 15.78 8.10
C ILE A 64 10.29 17.11 8.30
N PRO A 65 9.96 17.50 9.55
CA PRO A 65 9.31 18.77 9.84
C PRO A 65 10.06 20.01 9.33
#